data_AF-A0A8S3WIH9-F1
#
_entry.id   AF-A0A8S3WIH9-F1
#
_cell.length_a   1.000
_cell.length_b   1.000
_cell.length_c   1.000
_cell.angle_alpha   90.00
_cell.angle_beta   90.00
_cell.angle_gamma   90.00
#
_symmetry.space_group_name_H-M   'P 1'
#
loop_
_entity.id
_entity.type
_entity.pdbx_description
1 polymer ?
#
loop_
_entity_poly.entity_id
_entity_poly.type
_entity_poly.pdbx_seq_one_letter_code
_entity_poly.pdbx_strand_id
1 'polypeptide(L)'
;MRTASRARGAARPPSSPSHPSSPPACLVSAGSSQTQQSAPATGGVRRMRWTINMNTNALRAYFRAKGGEIGGFAYRARMLRLFTELEPSITVTEQNLADRVRYILRSNIFDGTELERLRREAVPSSNENATTGGAVPQVAEQPAHVDAAENTPVVADSNDDGTFTQELEIEQMRSTLEEAIMETRSTPLENRPRLPRIALSKRNRAVVRALNPMLVTYLEASRDLCETDSIHFGAALAVCRIIGAKLSAAGRTTGQSSTIPAWRTRIEERIAKARALIGRLICFRSGNTRPRIVRTVRMAFAGTNVSLSKPDIMQKLTERIDDLKQRIAAWGKRIRRYSERSTRFNQNRLFQSDKKRLYKSLERPMVSGTAQYRIRPTRSDSGADCGQSP
;
A
#
# COMPACT_ATOMS: atom_id res chain seq x y z
N MET A 1 66.10 -63.61 14.76
CA MET A 1 66.97 -63.28 13.61
C MET A 1 66.27 -62.15 12.84
N ARG A 2 66.61 -60.87 13.09
CA ARG A 2 67.56 -60.02 12.33
C ARG A 2 67.17 -59.85 10.84
N THR A 3 66.58 -58.68 10.49
CA THR A 3 67.13 -57.56 9.63
C THR A 3 66.98 -57.82 8.13
N ALA A 4 66.71 -56.88 7.20
CA ALA A 4 66.65 -55.41 7.12
C ALA A 4 66.02 -55.04 5.73
N SER A 5 65.23 -53.96 5.59
CA SER A 5 65.58 -52.63 4.99
C SER A 5 65.79 -52.65 3.44
N ARG A 6 65.39 -51.68 2.60
CA ARG A 6 65.13 -50.24 2.74
C ARG A 6 64.39 -49.67 1.51
N ALA A 7 63.81 -48.49 1.69
CA ALA A 7 63.02 -47.63 0.80
C ALA A 7 63.75 -46.96 -0.38
N ARG A 8 63.00 -46.44 -1.39
CA ARG A 8 62.68 -45.00 -1.61
C ARG A 8 62.09 -44.72 -3.01
N GLY A 9 61.16 -43.74 -3.08
CA GLY A 9 60.85 -43.00 -4.31
C GLY A 9 59.50 -42.25 -4.24
N ALA A 10 59.53 -40.93 -4.14
CA ALA A 10 58.39 -40.01 -3.96
C ALA A 10 57.97 -39.35 -5.30
N ALA A 11 56.70 -38.92 -5.44
CA ALA A 11 56.30 -37.63 -6.04
C ALA A 11 54.75 -37.44 -6.09
N ARG A 12 54.34 -36.16 -6.01
CA ARG A 12 52.99 -35.58 -5.90
C ARG A 12 52.21 -35.47 -7.25
N PRO A 13 50.93 -35.03 -7.25
CA PRO A 13 49.98 -35.11 -8.38
C PRO A 13 49.81 -33.78 -9.17
N PRO A 14 49.04 -33.78 -10.28
CA PRO A 14 48.35 -32.56 -10.73
C PRO A 14 46.88 -32.73 -11.22
N SER A 15 46.04 -31.79 -10.74
CA SER A 15 45.01 -30.95 -11.40
C SER A 15 44.04 -31.43 -12.51
N SER A 16 42.74 -31.18 -12.24
CA SER A 16 41.66 -30.58 -13.07
C SER A 16 41.25 -31.14 -14.45
N PRO A 17 39.93 -31.24 -14.71
CA PRO A 17 39.38 -30.98 -16.03
C PRO A 17 38.24 -29.92 -16.05
N SER A 18 38.51 -28.87 -16.81
CA SER A 18 37.70 -28.25 -17.88
C SER A 18 36.16 -28.18 -17.80
N HIS A 19 35.68 -26.93 -17.87
CA HIS A 19 34.34 -26.52 -18.29
C HIS A 19 33.95 -27.00 -19.71
N PRO A 20 32.65 -27.13 -20.00
CA PRO A 20 32.11 -26.87 -21.33
C PRO A 20 31.13 -25.68 -21.36
N SER A 21 31.53 -24.67 -22.12
CA SER A 21 30.77 -24.06 -23.23
C SER A 21 29.46 -23.31 -22.96
N SER A 22 29.56 -21.98 -23.06
CA SER A 22 28.49 -21.04 -23.38
C SER A 22 27.78 -21.35 -24.71
N PRO A 23 26.50 -20.95 -24.89
CA PRO A 23 25.78 -21.06 -26.16
C PRO A 23 26.13 -19.88 -27.10
N PRO A 24 25.95 -20.03 -28.43
CA PRO A 24 26.32 -18.99 -29.38
C PRO A 24 25.28 -17.87 -29.43
N ALA A 25 25.79 -16.67 -29.66
CA ALA A 25 25.04 -15.46 -29.94
C ALA A 25 24.94 -15.22 -31.47
N CYS A 26 23.94 -14.41 -31.82
CA CYS A 26 23.67 -13.74 -33.10
C CYS A 26 22.91 -14.54 -34.17
N LEU A 27 21.67 -14.11 -34.42
CA LEU A 27 21.31 -13.54 -35.72
C LEU A 27 20.12 -12.57 -35.57
N VAL A 28 20.39 -11.34 -36.00
CA VAL A 28 19.46 -10.23 -36.18
C VAL A 28 18.69 -10.48 -37.47
N SER A 29 17.37 -10.31 -37.46
CA SER A 29 16.61 -10.09 -38.69
C SER A 29 15.47 -9.11 -38.45
N ALA A 30 15.45 -8.07 -39.28
CA ALA A 30 14.54 -6.95 -39.24
C ALA A 30 13.29 -7.23 -40.10
N GLY A 31 12.13 -6.83 -39.57
CA GLY A 31 10.99 -6.29 -40.31
C GLY A 31 10.16 -7.22 -41.19
N SER A 32 8.95 -7.58 -40.73
CA SER A 32 7.70 -7.15 -41.38
C SER A 32 6.45 -7.56 -40.60
N SER A 33 5.47 -6.66 -40.66
CA SER A 33 4.22 -6.56 -39.91
C SER A 33 3.22 -7.66 -40.23
N GLN A 34 2.66 -8.31 -39.20
CA GLN A 34 1.34 -8.93 -39.30
C GLN A 34 0.56 -8.80 -37.99
N THR A 35 -0.52 -8.02 -38.08
CA THR A 35 -1.59 -7.81 -37.11
C THR A 35 -2.30 -9.14 -36.83
N GLN A 36 -1.98 -9.79 -35.72
CA GLN A 36 -2.79 -10.90 -35.21
C GLN A 36 -3.97 -10.37 -34.41
N GLN A 37 -5.12 -10.31 -35.06
CA GLN A 37 -6.42 -10.17 -34.40
C GLN A 37 -6.71 -11.49 -33.66
N SER A 38 -6.62 -11.48 -32.33
CA SER A 38 -7.10 -12.60 -31.51
C SER A 38 -8.63 -12.55 -31.40
N ALA A 39 -9.29 -13.65 -31.74
CA ALA A 39 -10.73 -13.84 -31.57
C ALA A 39 -11.17 -13.63 -30.10
N PRO A 40 -12.35 -13.02 -29.83
CA PRO A 40 -12.77 -12.71 -28.47
C PRO A 40 -13.35 -13.95 -27.76
N ALA A 41 -12.89 -14.16 -26.53
CA ALA A 41 -13.52 -15.08 -25.58
C ALA A 41 -14.89 -14.53 -25.13
N THR A 42 -15.90 -15.37 -25.21
CA THR A 42 -17.28 -15.15 -24.76
C THR A 42 -17.35 -14.78 -23.27
N GLY A 43 -18.02 -13.66 -22.95
CA GLY A 43 -18.61 -13.45 -21.61
C GLY A 43 -18.01 -12.39 -20.68
N GLY A 44 -17.20 -11.45 -21.16
CA GLY A 44 -16.77 -10.29 -20.37
C GLY A 44 -17.03 -8.99 -21.12
N VAL A 45 -17.73 -8.03 -20.52
CA VAL A 45 -17.85 -6.66 -21.05
C VAL A 45 -16.43 -6.12 -21.25
N ARG A 46 -15.96 -6.07 -22.50
CA ARG A 46 -14.67 -5.47 -22.84
C ARG A 46 -14.71 -4.03 -22.36
N ARG A 47 -13.78 -3.66 -21.47
CA ARG A 47 -13.62 -2.27 -21.04
C ARG A 47 -13.30 -1.43 -22.27
N MET A 48 -14.12 -0.41 -22.53
CA MET A 48 -13.93 0.50 -23.64
C MET A 48 -12.55 1.17 -23.56
N ARG A 49 -11.80 1.13 -24.68
CA ARG A 49 -10.54 1.85 -24.81
C ARG A 49 -10.84 3.28 -25.25
N TRP A 50 -10.54 4.25 -24.40
CA TRP A 50 -10.70 5.66 -24.71
C TRP A 50 -9.61 6.15 -25.66
N THR A 51 -10.00 6.68 -26.82
CA THR A 51 -9.09 7.30 -27.78
C THR A 51 -8.78 8.74 -27.39
N ILE A 52 -7.78 9.36 -28.04
CA ILE A 52 -7.43 10.77 -27.81
C ILE A 52 -8.62 11.67 -28.18
N ASN A 53 -9.24 11.44 -29.35
CA ASN A 53 -10.43 12.19 -29.81
C ASN A 53 -11.59 12.13 -28.80
N MET A 54 -11.86 10.94 -28.25
CA MET A 54 -12.89 10.78 -27.22
C MET A 54 -12.57 11.58 -25.95
N ASN A 55 -11.29 11.64 -25.56
CA ASN A 55 -10.87 12.43 -24.41
C ASN A 55 -11.01 13.94 -24.69
N THR A 56 -10.69 14.38 -25.91
CA THR A 56 -10.89 15.76 -26.37
C THR A 56 -12.36 16.15 -26.30
N ASN A 57 -13.26 15.30 -26.83
CA ASN A 57 -14.70 15.54 -26.80
C ASN A 57 -15.27 15.50 -25.36
N ALA A 58 -14.75 14.63 -24.49
CA ALA A 58 -15.09 14.62 -23.06
C ALA A 58 -14.68 15.93 -22.35
N LEU A 59 -13.51 16.49 -22.66
CA LEU A 59 -13.08 17.79 -22.13
C LEU A 59 -13.91 18.95 -22.68
N ARG A 60 -14.26 18.95 -23.97
CA ARG A 60 -15.16 19.96 -24.57
C ARG A 60 -16.52 19.98 -23.86
N ALA A 61 -17.12 18.81 -23.67
CA ALA A 61 -18.37 18.66 -22.94
C ALA A 61 -18.25 19.15 -21.49
N TYR A 62 -17.12 18.86 -20.82
CA TYR A 62 -16.85 19.34 -19.47
C TYR A 62 -16.74 20.85 -19.37
N PHE A 63 -15.95 21.49 -20.23
CA PHE A 63 -15.76 22.94 -20.20
C PHE A 63 -17.06 23.68 -20.55
N ARG A 64 -17.82 23.20 -21.54
CA ARG A 64 -19.16 23.73 -21.88
C ARG A 64 -20.15 23.57 -20.72
N ALA A 65 -20.15 22.43 -20.03
CA ALA A 65 -21.06 22.19 -18.91
C ALA A 65 -20.72 23.01 -17.65
N LYS A 66 -19.44 23.36 -17.47
CA LYS A 66 -18.92 24.13 -16.33
C LYS A 66 -18.95 25.65 -16.55
N GLY A 67 -18.95 26.11 -17.80
CA GLY A 67 -19.04 27.53 -18.16
C GLY A 67 -20.44 28.15 -18.02
N GLY A 68 -21.46 27.37 -17.64
CA GLY A 68 -22.81 27.88 -17.36
C GLY A 68 -23.01 28.17 -15.86
N GLU A 69 -23.65 29.30 -15.54
CA GLU A 69 -23.84 29.89 -14.19
C GLU A 69 -24.67 29.05 -13.18
N ILE A 70 -24.97 27.79 -13.48
CA ILE A 70 -25.85 26.98 -12.63
C ILE A 70 -25.00 26.04 -11.78
N GLY A 71 -25.05 26.29 -10.47
CA GLY A 71 -24.33 25.66 -9.35
C GLY A 71 -23.91 24.20 -9.52
N GLY A 72 -22.75 23.88 -8.93
CA GLY A 72 -21.91 22.69 -9.16
C GLY A 72 -22.53 21.30 -8.93
N PHE A 73 -23.84 21.19 -8.71
CA PHE A 73 -24.54 19.92 -8.49
C PHE A 73 -25.17 19.32 -9.76
N ALA A 74 -25.44 20.10 -10.81
CA ALA A 74 -26.11 19.61 -12.04
C ALA A 74 -25.21 19.51 -13.29
N TYR A 75 -23.91 19.82 -13.19
CA TYR A 75 -23.03 19.86 -14.37
C TYR A 75 -22.80 18.48 -15.02
N ARG A 76 -22.94 17.37 -14.26
CA ARG A 76 -22.66 16.02 -14.77
C ARG A 76 -23.69 15.54 -15.79
N ALA A 77 -24.97 15.81 -15.53
CA ALA A 77 -26.05 15.52 -16.46
C ALA A 77 -25.91 16.34 -17.75
N ARG A 78 -25.59 17.64 -17.63
CA ARG A 78 -25.32 18.51 -18.79
C ARG A 78 -24.11 18.04 -19.60
N MET A 79 -23.04 17.66 -18.92
CA MET A 79 -21.83 17.11 -19.55
C MET A 79 -22.12 15.81 -20.29
N LEU A 80 -22.95 14.91 -19.74
CA LEU A 80 -23.35 13.69 -20.43
C LEU A 80 -24.13 14.01 -21.71
N ARG A 81 -25.13 14.90 -21.64
CA ARG A 81 -25.90 15.33 -22.81
C ARG A 81 -25.01 15.85 -23.93
N LEU A 82 -24.13 16.80 -23.61
CA LEU A 82 -23.19 17.39 -24.58
C LEU A 82 -22.19 16.36 -25.12
N PHE A 83 -21.80 15.37 -24.33
CA PHE A 83 -20.92 14.30 -24.78
C PHE A 83 -21.63 13.33 -25.74
N THR A 84 -22.88 12.98 -25.46
CA THR A 84 -23.70 12.14 -26.35
C THR A 84 -23.95 12.82 -27.70
N GLU A 85 -24.06 14.16 -27.74
CA GLU A 85 -24.12 14.92 -28.99
C GLU A 85 -22.82 14.83 -29.80
N LEU A 86 -21.66 14.84 -29.13
CA LEU A 86 -20.35 14.76 -29.79
C LEU A 86 -19.94 13.33 -30.18
N GLU A 87 -20.39 12.33 -29.42
CA GLU A 87 -20.07 10.91 -29.62
C GLU A 87 -21.33 10.03 -29.49
N PRO A 88 -22.26 10.06 -30.47
CA PRO A 88 -23.51 9.31 -30.40
C PRO A 88 -23.33 7.78 -30.37
N SER A 89 -22.19 7.29 -30.86
CA SER A 89 -21.88 5.86 -30.92
C SER A 89 -21.49 5.25 -29.58
N ILE A 90 -21.27 6.07 -28.54
CA ILE A 90 -20.71 5.65 -27.26
C ILE A 90 -21.73 5.81 -26.13
N THR A 91 -22.10 4.69 -25.52
CA THR A 91 -22.95 4.67 -24.33
C THR A 91 -22.10 4.71 -23.05
N VAL A 92 -22.15 5.83 -22.33
CA VAL A 92 -21.45 6.01 -21.03
C VAL A 92 -22.42 6.54 -19.97
N THR A 93 -22.13 6.24 -18.70
CA THR A 93 -22.87 6.82 -17.56
C THR A 93 -22.26 8.15 -17.13
N GLU A 94 -23.05 9.04 -16.50
CA GLU A 94 -22.57 10.32 -15.97
C GLU A 94 -21.32 10.18 -15.09
N GLN A 95 -21.34 9.15 -14.24
CA GLN A 95 -20.26 8.86 -13.31
C GLN A 95 -18.97 8.45 -14.04
N ASN A 96 -19.08 7.58 -15.06
CA ASN A 96 -17.93 7.11 -15.84
C ASN A 96 -17.29 8.27 -16.62
N LEU A 97 -18.10 9.15 -17.20
CA LEU A 97 -17.63 10.35 -17.89
C LEU A 97 -16.94 11.33 -16.93
N ALA A 98 -17.51 11.58 -15.76
CA ALA A 98 -16.90 12.44 -14.75
C ALA A 98 -15.57 11.89 -14.21
N ASP A 99 -15.51 10.58 -13.94
CA ASP A 99 -14.27 9.92 -13.53
C ASP A 99 -13.21 9.96 -14.64
N ARG A 100 -13.63 9.83 -15.90
CA ARG A 100 -12.74 9.96 -17.06
C ARG A 100 -12.14 11.36 -17.16
N VAL A 101 -12.95 12.41 -17.03
CA VAL A 101 -12.47 13.80 -17.06
C VAL A 101 -11.50 14.07 -15.91
N ARG A 102 -11.80 13.62 -14.68
CA ARG A 102 -10.87 13.73 -13.54
C ARG A 102 -9.56 12.99 -13.78
N TYR A 103 -9.62 11.85 -14.48
CA TYR A 103 -8.41 11.13 -14.86
C TYR A 103 -7.61 11.92 -15.88
N ILE A 104 -8.24 12.44 -16.94
CA ILE A 104 -7.59 13.23 -17.99
C ILE A 104 -6.88 14.45 -17.39
N LEU A 105 -7.57 15.22 -16.55
CA LEU A 105 -7.02 16.43 -15.89
C LEU A 105 -5.84 16.13 -14.96
N ARG A 106 -5.72 14.90 -14.43
CA ARG A 106 -4.61 14.49 -13.56
C ARG A 106 -3.46 13.80 -14.29
N SER A 107 -3.70 13.29 -15.51
CA SER A 107 -2.78 12.38 -16.19
C SER A 107 -1.84 13.05 -17.20
N ASN A 108 -1.82 14.38 -17.27
CA ASN A 108 -1.01 15.18 -18.20
C ASN A 108 -1.09 14.68 -19.65
N ILE A 109 -2.26 14.17 -20.06
CA ILE A 109 -2.51 13.63 -21.42
C ILE A 109 -2.57 14.75 -22.44
N PHE A 110 -3.00 15.95 -22.02
CA PHE A 110 -3.02 17.17 -22.82
C PHE A 110 -2.09 18.18 -22.17
N ASP A 111 -1.33 18.91 -23.00
CA ASP A 111 -0.47 19.99 -22.52
C ASP A 111 -1.30 21.20 -22.05
N GLY A 112 -0.70 22.06 -21.21
CA GLY A 112 -1.36 23.26 -20.70
C GLY A 112 -1.88 24.18 -21.82
N THR A 113 -1.16 24.24 -22.94
CA THR A 113 -1.54 25.00 -24.14
C THR A 113 -2.78 24.41 -24.84
N GLU A 114 -2.91 23.09 -24.90
CA GLU A 114 -4.05 22.38 -25.48
C GLU A 114 -5.31 22.52 -24.61
N LEU A 115 -5.15 22.52 -23.27
CA LEU A 115 -6.24 22.74 -22.33
C LEU A 115 -6.81 24.16 -22.45
N GLU A 116 -5.96 25.18 -22.58
CA GLU A 116 -6.39 26.56 -22.77
C GLU A 116 -7.03 26.81 -24.15
N ARG A 117 -6.58 26.10 -25.19
CA ARG A 117 -7.27 26.09 -26.48
C ARG A 117 -8.68 25.50 -26.35
N LEU A 118 -8.81 24.32 -25.73
CA LEU A 118 -10.12 23.67 -25.55
C LEU A 118 -11.06 24.46 -24.64
N ARG A 119 -10.52 25.20 -23.69
CA ARG A 119 -11.28 26.12 -22.83
C ARG A 119 -11.84 27.30 -23.63
N ARG A 120 -11.02 27.90 -24.51
CA ARG A 120 -11.45 28.97 -25.42
C ARG A 120 -12.49 28.50 -26.44
N GLU A 121 -12.34 27.30 -27.00
CA GLU A 121 -13.34 26.69 -27.91
C GLU A 121 -14.69 26.40 -27.22
N ALA A 122 -14.72 26.28 -25.90
CA ALA A 122 -15.89 25.86 -25.13
C ALA A 122 -16.71 27.02 -24.54
N VAL A 123 -16.14 28.22 -24.43
CA VAL A 123 -16.84 29.44 -24.03
C VAL A 123 -17.22 30.18 -25.31
N PRO A 124 -18.47 30.15 -25.78
CA PRO A 124 -18.89 31.02 -26.86
C PRO A 124 -18.73 32.47 -26.40
N SER A 125 -18.04 33.28 -27.21
CA SER A 125 -18.03 34.73 -27.07
C SER A 125 -19.46 35.26 -27.15
N SER A 126 -20.16 35.39 -26.02
CA SER A 126 -21.30 36.28 -25.92
C SER A 126 -20.77 37.71 -26.02
N ASN A 127 -20.61 38.20 -27.24
CA ASN A 127 -20.67 39.62 -27.58
C ASN A 127 -20.46 39.82 -29.09
N GLU A 128 -21.53 39.62 -29.87
CA GLU A 128 -21.70 40.27 -31.17
C GLU A 128 -23.17 40.69 -31.33
N ASN A 129 -23.49 41.87 -30.80
CA ASN A 129 -24.46 42.82 -31.37
C ASN A 129 -24.47 44.13 -30.56
N ALA A 130 -23.50 45.00 -30.85
CA ALA A 130 -23.63 46.44 -30.74
C ALA A 130 -22.47 47.11 -31.51
N THR A 131 -22.64 47.27 -32.82
CA THR A 131 -21.91 48.27 -33.59
C THR A 131 -22.30 49.65 -33.07
N THR A 132 -21.34 50.47 -32.62
CA THR A 132 -20.99 51.79 -33.19
C THR A 132 -20.02 52.56 -32.27
N GLY A 133 -18.81 52.83 -32.78
CA GLY A 133 -17.91 53.95 -32.45
C GLY A 133 -17.28 53.96 -31.05
N GLY A 134 -15.98 54.16 -30.84
CA GLY A 134 -14.87 54.53 -31.70
C GLY A 134 -13.64 54.79 -30.80
N ALA A 135 -12.45 54.76 -31.41
CA ALA A 135 -11.17 55.28 -30.92
C ALA A 135 -10.48 54.58 -29.71
N VAL A 136 -9.55 53.68 -30.06
CA VAL A 136 -8.22 53.57 -29.42
C VAL A 136 -7.27 54.57 -30.14
N PRO A 137 -6.00 54.80 -29.74
CA PRO A 137 -5.25 54.36 -28.54
C PRO A 137 -4.32 55.45 -27.93
N GLN A 138 -3.66 55.16 -26.79
CA GLN A 138 -2.19 55.16 -26.60
C GLN A 138 -1.80 55.30 -25.12
N VAL A 139 -1.05 54.32 -24.57
CA VAL A 139 0.40 54.36 -24.25
C VAL A 139 0.74 55.23 -23.03
N ALA A 140 1.15 54.57 -21.94
CA ALA A 140 2.23 55.04 -21.07
C ALA A 140 2.79 53.88 -20.24
N GLU A 141 4.05 53.56 -20.53
CA GLU A 141 4.96 52.75 -19.73
C GLU A 141 5.45 53.48 -18.47
N GLN A 142 5.71 52.69 -17.42
CA GLN A 142 6.84 52.79 -16.45
C GLN A 142 6.89 53.99 -15.47
N PRO A 143 7.74 53.98 -14.41
CA PRO A 143 8.37 52.90 -13.62
C PRO A 143 8.36 53.15 -12.08
N ALA A 144 9.12 52.33 -11.35
CA ALA A 144 9.40 52.30 -9.92
C ALA A 144 9.95 53.60 -9.27
N HIS A 145 9.72 53.76 -7.96
CA HIS A 145 10.73 54.33 -7.04
C HIS A 145 10.58 53.81 -5.60
N VAL A 146 11.73 53.79 -4.94
CA VAL A 146 12.15 53.22 -3.66
C VAL A 146 11.95 54.17 -2.46
N ASP A 147 11.92 53.55 -1.27
CA ASP A 147 12.29 54.00 0.08
C ASP A 147 11.48 55.10 0.81
N ALA A 148 10.95 54.76 2.00
CA ALA A 148 11.46 55.25 3.30
C ALA A 148 10.45 54.97 4.42
N ALA A 149 10.95 54.36 5.50
CA ALA A 149 10.27 54.27 6.79
C ALA A 149 10.29 55.63 7.52
N GLU A 150 9.24 55.96 8.28
CA GLU A 150 9.33 56.38 9.70
C GLU A 150 7.93 56.60 10.35
N ASN A 151 7.72 55.91 11.49
CA ASN A 151 6.94 56.20 12.71
C ASN A 151 5.47 56.73 12.72
N THR A 152 4.60 55.84 13.25
CA THR A 152 3.62 55.95 14.39
C THR A 152 2.75 57.22 14.58
N PRO A 153 1.47 57.09 15.00
CA PRO A 153 1.08 56.58 16.34
C PRO A 153 -0.08 55.56 16.32
N VAL A 154 0.02 54.45 17.06
CA VAL A 154 -0.64 54.23 18.36
C VAL A 154 -2.10 54.72 18.40
N VAL A 155 -3.03 53.79 18.15
CA VAL A 155 -4.34 53.81 18.80
C VAL A 155 -4.51 52.44 19.43
N ALA A 156 -4.38 52.41 20.75
CA ALA A 156 -4.72 51.28 21.59
C ALA A 156 -6.23 51.08 21.52
N ASP A 157 -6.66 49.91 21.06
CA ASP A 157 -7.98 49.39 21.38
C ASP A 157 -7.78 48.11 22.18
N SER A 158 -8.20 48.20 23.45
CA SER A 158 -7.97 47.24 24.51
C SER A 158 -8.79 45.97 24.27
N ASN A 159 -8.12 44.87 23.95
CA ASN A 159 -8.64 43.52 24.13
C ASN A 159 -7.63 42.73 25.00
N ASP A 160 -7.69 42.98 26.31
CA ASP A 160 -6.79 42.45 27.35
C ASP A 160 -7.07 40.97 27.71
N ASP A 161 -8.01 40.29 27.05
CA ASP A 161 -8.39 38.90 27.37
C ASP A 161 -7.60 37.85 26.56
N GLY A 162 -6.96 38.25 25.45
CA GLY A 162 -6.19 37.35 24.56
C GLY A 162 -4.74 37.10 25.00
N THR A 163 -4.14 38.04 25.73
CA THR A 163 -2.74 37.95 26.17
C THR A 163 -2.59 36.97 27.34
N PHE A 164 -3.55 36.99 28.28
CA PHE A 164 -3.54 36.10 29.44
C PHE A 164 -3.72 34.63 29.05
N THR A 165 -4.57 34.36 28.06
CA THR A 165 -4.80 33.00 27.53
C THR A 165 -3.59 32.48 26.75
N GLN A 166 -2.93 33.32 25.96
CA GLN A 166 -1.73 32.93 25.21
C GLN A 166 -0.52 32.67 26.11
N GLU A 167 -0.30 33.51 27.14
CA GLU A 167 0.78 33.30 28.12
C GLU A 167 0.55 32.02 28.94
N LEU A 168 -0.69 31.77 29.35
CA LEU A 168 -1.07 30.54 30.05
C LEU A 168 -0.85 29.29 29.20
N GLU A 169 -1.15 29.35 27.90
CA GLU A 169 -0.88 28.25 26.97
C GLU A 169 0.62 28.00 26.79
N ILE A 170 1.43 29.06 26.71
CA ILE A 170 2.90 28.96 26.61
C ILE A 170 3.49 28.34 27.87
N GLU A 171 3.03 28.74 29.05
CA GLU A 171 3.50 28.21 30.33
C GLU A 171 3.10 26.74 30.52
N GLN A 172 1.89 26.36 30.10
CA GLN A 172 1.47 24.95 30.07
C GLN A 172 2.37 24.11 29.15
N MET A 173 2.75 24.65 27.99
CA MET A 173 3.68 23.99 27.07
C MET A 173 5.07 23.83 27.67
N ARG A 174 5.55 24.85 28.40
CA ARG A 174 6.83 24.82 29.11
C ARG A 174 6.83 23.77 30.23
N SER A 175 5.80 23.77 31.08
CA SER A 175 5.63 22.78 32.15
C SER A 175 5.61 21.36 31.58
N THR A 176 4.86 21.11 30.50
CA THR A 176 4.80 19.80 29.84
C THR A 176 6.17 19.37 29.29
N LEU A 177 6.97 20.32 28.80
CA LEU A 177 8.33 20.06 28.32
C LEU A 177 9.26 19.67 29.47
N GLU A 178 9.25 20.41 30.57
CA GLU A 178 10.07 20.13 31.75
C GLU A 178 9.77 18.76 32.34
N GLU A 179 8.48 18.44 32.51
CA GLU A 179 8.03 17.12 32.98
C GLU A 179 8.54 15.99 32.08
N ALA A 180 8.40 16.15 30.75
CA ALA A 180 8.83 15.13 29.80
C ALA A 180 10.36 14.93 29.78
N ILE A 181 11.15 16.01 29.94
CA ILE A 181 12.60 15.93 30.05
C ILE A 181 12.99 15.20 31.34
N MET A 182 12.39 15.56 32.47
CA MET A 182 12.67 14.94 33.77
C MET A 182 12.32 13.45 33.79
N GLU A 183 11.19 13.06 33.21
CA GLU A 183 10.79 11.66 33.05
C GLU A 183 11.77 10.89 32.13
N THR A 184 12.25 11.53 31.07
CA THR A 184 13.18 10.88 30.14
C THR A 184 14.56 10.67 30.75
N ARG A 185 15.00 11.58 31.64
CA ARG A 185 16.25 11.45 32.41
C ARG A 185 16.22 10.28 33.39
N SER A 186 15.07 10.04 34.02
CA SER A 186 14.91 8.93 34.97
C SER A 186 14.57 7.59 34.31
N THR A 187 14.21 7.58 33.01
CA THR A 187 13.83 6.37 32.29
C THR A 187 14.98 5.84 31.41
N PRO A 188 15.45 4.59 31.63
CA PRO A 188 16.48 3.99 30.77
C PRO A 188 15.95 3.78 29.35
N LEU A 189 16.86 3.80 28.36
CA LEU A 189 16.54 3.74 26.93
C LEU A 189 15.58 2.60 26.53
N GLU A 190 15.70 1.44 27.19
CA GLU A 190 14.90 0.25 26.91
C GLU A 190 13.42 0.40 27.30
N ASN A 191 13.14 1.27 28.27
CA ASN A 191 11.80 1.49 28.82
C ASN A 191 11.11 2.74 28.23
N ARG A 192 11.80 3.50 27.37
CA ARG A 192 11.22 4.69 26.75
C ARG A 192 10.07 4.34 25.79
N PRO A 193 8.95 5.08 25.84
CA PRO A 193 7.82 4.81 24.95
C PRO A 193 8.18 5.06 23.48
N ARG A 194 7.52 4.36 22.56
CA ARG A 194 7.71 4.62 21.13
C ARG A 194 6.91 5.85 20.71
N LEU A 195 7.61 6.83 20.16
CA LEU A 195 7.01 8.04 19.62
C LEU A 195 6.37 7.74 18.26
N PRO A 196 5.06 8.02 18.06
CA PRO A 196 4.41 7.87 16.77
C PRO A 196 4.90 8.94 15.79
N ARG A 197 4.82 8.64 14.48
CA ARG A 197 5.09 9.65 13.45
C ARG A 197 3.95 10.67 13.42
N ILE A 198 4.27 11.91 13.76
CA ILE A 198 3.32 13.02 13.79
C ILE A 198 3.06 13.54 12.37
N ALA A 199 1.80 13.81 12.03
CA ALA A 199 1.44 14.42 10.75
C ALA A 199 1.84 15.91 10.71
N LEU A 200 2.31 16.40 9.57
CA LEU A 200 2.72 17.80 9.38
C LEU A 200 1.51 18.74 9.15
N SER A 201 0.59 18.79 10.09
CA SER A 201 -0.55 19.74 10.07
C SER A 201 -0.09 21.14 10.45
N LYS A 202 -0.87 22.19 10.13
CA LYS A 202 -0.57 23.57 10.55
C LYS A 202 -0.47 23.69 12.07
N ARG A 203 -1.40 23.07 12.81
CA ARG A 203 -1.41 23.01 14.28
C ARG A 203 -0.16 22.34 14.85
N ASN A 204 0.19 21.17 14.36
CA ASN A 204 1.35 20.42 14.86
C ASN A 204 2.67 21.18 14.61
N ARG A 205 2.77 21.87 13.46
CA ARG A 205 3.91 22.75 13.17
C ARG A 205 3.97 23.98 14.08
N ALA A 206 2.83 24.53 14.49
CA ALA A 206 2.80 25.65 15.43
C ALA A 206 3.31 25.22 16.80
N VAL A 207 2.87 24.07 17.32
CA VAL A 207 3.36 23.50 18.59
C VAL A 207 4.88 23.27 18.56
N VAL A 208 5.41 22.66 17.50
CA VAL A 208 6.86 22.45 17.34
C VAL A 208 7.60 23.79 17.27
N ARG A 209 7.08 24.77 16.54
CA ARG A 209 7.69 26.11 16.44
C ARG A 209 7.71 26.85 17.77
N ALA A 210 6.68 26.69 18.60
CA ALA A 210 6.62 27.31 19.92
C ALA A 210 7.58 26.66 20.93
N LEU A 211 7.78 25.33 20.87
CA LEU A 211 8.70 24.63 21.77
C LEU A 211 10.18 24.76 21.40
N ASN A 212 10.51 24.83 20.12
CA ASN A 212 11.89 24.92 19.64
C ASN A 212 12.74 26.03 20.32
N PRO A 213 12.27 27.27 20.51
CA PRO A 213 13.06 28.29 21.20
C PRO A 213 13.28 27.95 22.69
N MET A 214 12.31 27.32 23.36
CA MET A 214 12.45 26.88 24.75
C MET A 214 13.53 25.81 24.89
N LEU A 215 13.67 24.93 23.90
CA LEU A 215 14.68 23.86 23.90
C LEU A 215 16.11 24.39 23.90
N VAL A 216 16.37 25.55 23.30
CA VAL A 216 17.72 26.13 23.20
C VAL A 216 18.32 26.29 24.59
N THR A 217 17.55 26.82 25.55
CA THR A 217 17.99 27.01 26.94
C THR A 217 18.37 25.70 27.62
N TYR A 218 17.61 24.61 27.41
CA TYR A 218 17.93 23.31 28.01
C TYR A 218 19.14 22.65 27.33
N LEU A 219 19.33 22.86 26.02
CA LEU A 219 20.46 22.31 25.27
C LEU A 219 21.77 23.01 25.61
N GLU A 220 21.76 24.32 25.83
CA GLU A 220 22.92 25.09 26.29
C GLU A 220 23.38 24.67 27.70
N ALA A 221 22.44 24.23 28.55
CA ALA A 221 22.73 23.71 29.88
C ALA A 221 23.19 22.23 29.89
N SER A 222 23.15 21.54 28.74
CA SER A 222 23.50 20.12 28.64
C SER A 222 25.01 19.91 28.73
N ARG A 223 25.45 18.93 29.54
CA ARG A 223 26.87 18.66 29.78
C ARG A 223 27.41 17.49 28.97
N ASP A 224 26.55 16.53 28.64
CA ASP A 224 26.93 15.33 27.90
C ASP A 224 25.93 14.96 26.78
N LEU A 225 26.32 13.94 25.99
CA LEU A 225 25.50 13.44 24.89
C LEU A 225 24.23 12.72 25.38
N CYS A 226 24.28 12.08 26.56
CA CYS A 226 23.16 11.35 27.15
C CYS A 226 22.05 12.29 27.62
N GLU A 227 22.41 13.41 28.22
CA GLU A 227 21.54 14.52 28.57
C GLU A 227 20.97 15.16 27.31
N THR A 228 21.80 15.39 26.30
CA THR A 228 21.35 15.92 25.00
C THR A 228 20.29 15.01 24.38
N ASP A 229 20.53 13.70 24.33
CA ASP A 229 19.56 12.71 23.83
C ASP A 229 18.27 12.71 24.66
N SER A 230 18.39 12.79 25.99
CA SER A 230 17.23 12.82 26.89
C SER A 230 16.40 14.11 26.72
N ILE A 231 17.05 15.25 26.47
CA ILE A 231 16.38 16.52 26.16
C ILE A 231 15.66 16.43 24.81
N HIS A 232 16.33 15.93 23.76
CA HIS A 232 15.72 15.78 22.44
C HIS A 232 14.52 14.81 22.45
N PHE A 233 14.66 13.68 23.15
CA PHE A 233 13.58 12.71 23.27
C PHE A 233 12.43 13.28 24.13
N GLY A 234 12.74 13.93 25.26
CA GLY A 234 11.76 14.60 26.11
C GLY A 234 10.97 15.67 25.37
N ALA A 235 11.65 16.46 24.52
CA ALA A 235 11.01 17.43 23.64
C ALA A 235 10.01 16.78 22.67
N ALA A 236 10.42 15.71 22.00
CA ALA A 236 9.56 14.99 21.08
C ALA A 236 8.37 14.31 21.80
N LEU A 237 8.58 13.85 23.04
CA LEU A 237 7.55 13.31 23.91
C LEU A 237 6.54 14.40 24.34
N ALA A 238 7.01 15.58 24.72
CA ALA A 238 6.16 16.74 25.05
C ALA A 238 5.28 17.14 23.87
N VAL A 239 5.86 17.23 22.66
CA VAL A 239 5.09 17.48 21.43
C VAL A 239 4.01 16.40 21.22
N CYS A 240 4.32 15.13 21.46
CA CYS A 240 3.34 14.05 21.36
C CYS A 240 2.20 14.21 22.38
N ARG A 241 2.50 14.63 23.61
CA ARG A 241 1.53 14.87 24.68
C ARG A 241 0.58 16.03 24.34
N ILE A 242 1.14 17.18 23.94
CA ILE A 242 0.37 18.38 23.59
C ILE A 242 -0.55 18.14 22.38
N ILE A 243 -0.11 17.31 21.42
CA ILE A 243 -0.92 16.94 20.24
C ILE A 243 -1.94 15.83 20.57
N GLY A 244 -1.81 15.15 21.72
CA GLY A 244 -2.67 14.02 22.09
C GLY A 244 -2.37 12.74 21.31
N ALA A 245 -1.13 12.56 20.87
CA ALA A 245 -0.71 11.38 20.12
C ALA A 245 -0.60 10.15 21.03
N LYS A 246 -1.20 9.03 20.62
CA LYS A 246 -1.16 7.77 21.38
C LYS A 246 0.25 7.18 21.35
N LEU A 247 0.91 7.17 22.51
CA LEU A 247 2.21 6.54 22.71
C LEU A 247 2.05 5.02 22.84
N SER A 248 2.94 4.26 22.20
CA SER A 248 3.00 2.81 22.41
C SER A 248 3.98 2.48 23.51
N ALA A 249 3.59 1.61 24.43
CA ALA A 249 4.48 1.08 25.45
C ALA A 249 5.76 0.46 24.83
N ALA A 250 6.88 0.61 25.55
CA ALA A 250 8.12 -0.06 25.21
C ALA A 250 7.88 -1.57 25.02
N GLY A 251 8.49 -2.16 23.98
CA GLY A 251 8.35 -3.58 23.69
C GLY A 251 7.14 -4.01 22.85
N ARG A 252 6.11 -3.17 22.66
CA ARG A 252 5.08 -3.45 21.64
C ARG A 252 5.64 -3.14 20.26
N THR A 253 6.35 -4.11 19.69
CA THR A 253 6.47 -4.17 18.23
C THR A 253 5.05 -4.38 17.69
N THR A 254 4.41 -3.30 17.25
CA THR A 254 3.53 -3.44 16.09
C THR A 254 4.47 -3.77 14.93
N GLY A 255 5.04 -4.99 14.94
CA GLY A 255 5.66 -5.56 13.77
C GLY A 255 4.63 -5.35 12.69
N GLN A 256 5.02 -4.68 11.61
CA GLN A 256 4.22 -4.69 10.41
C GLN A 256 3.90 -6.16 10.19
N SER A 257 2.66 -6.56 10.49
CA SER A 257 2.26 -7.94 10.27
C SER A 257 2.61 -8.14 8.82
N SER A 258 3.51 -9.09 8.55
CA SER A 258 3.87 -9.47 7.19
C SER A 258 2.57 -9.97 6.58
N THR A 259 1.80 -9.01 6.06
CA THR A 259 0.38 -9.19 5.87
C THR A 259 0.33 -10.14 4.71
N ILE A 260 0.01 -11.40 5.04
CA ILE A 260 -0.02 -12.48 4.07
C ILE A 260 -0.83 -11.94 2.90
N PRO A 261 -0.25 -11.86 1.69
CA PRO A 261 -0.91 -11.19 0.60
C PRO A 261 -2.28 -11.81 0.37
N ALA A 262 -3.31 -11.00 0.13
CA ALA A 262 -4.69 -11.48 0.02
C ALA A 262 -4.88 -12.58 -1.05
N TRP A 263 -4.02 -12.65 -2.07
CA TRP A 263 -4.03 -13.75 -3.04
C TRP A 263 -3.65 -15.09 -2.41
N ARG A 264 -2.71 -15.10 -1.45
CA ARG A 264 -2.22 -16.31 -0.79
C ARG A 264 -3.29 -16.87 0.13
N THR A 265 -3.89 -16.02 0.97
CA THR A 265 -5.00 -16.40 1.85
C THR A 265 -6.15 -17.02 1.06
N ARG A 266 -6.55 -16.40 -0.07
CA ARG A 266 -7.61 -16.93 -0.94
C ARG A 266 -7.30 -18.33 -1.50
N ILE A 267 -6.04 -18.62 -1.83
CA ILE A 267 -5.67 -19.94 -2.33
C ILE A 267 -5.62 -20.95 -1.18
N GLU A 268 -5.09 -20.57 -0.02
CA GLU A 268 -5.06 -21.40 1.18
C GLU A 268 -6.47 -21.77 1.66
N GLU A 269 -7.42 -20.83 1.64
CA GLU A 269 -8.84 -21.10 1.92
C GLU A 269 -9.46 -22.09 0.94
N ARG A 270 -9.14 -21.98 -0.37
CA ARG A 270 -9.62 -22.94 -1.37
C ARG A 270 -9.07 -24.34 -1.10
N ILE A 271 -7.79 -24.45 -0.73
CA ILE A 271 -7.16 -25.71 -0.32
C ILE A 271 -7.85 -26.27 0.92
N ALA A 272 -8.10 -25.44 1.94
CA ALA A 272 -8.76 -25.86 3.18
C ALA A 272 -10.18 -26.37 2.92
N LYS A 273 -10.98 -25.64 2.13
CA LYS A 273 -12.33 -26.05 1.71
C LYS A 273 -12.31 -27.37 0.94
N ALA A 274 -11.36 -27.56 0.03
CA ALA A 274 -11.20 -28.80 -0.72
C ALA A 274 -10.81 -29.99 0.18
N ARG A 275 -9.87 -29.80 1.13
CA ARG A 275 -9.51 -30.83 2.12
C ARG A 275 -10.70 -31.22 3.00
N ALA A 276 -11.46 -30.25 3.48
CA ALA A 276 -12.66 -30.50 4.27
C ALA A 276 -13.76 -31.22 3.47
N LEU A 277 -13.84 -30.99 2.16
CA LEU A 277 -14.74 -31.73 1.28
C LEU A 277 -14.26 -33.16 1.06
N ILE A 278 -12.96 -33.37 0.77
CA ILE A 278 -12.36 -34.71 0.64
C ILE A 278 -12.65 -35.55 1.91
N GLY A 279 -12.41 -35.00 3.10
CA GLY A 279 -12.70 -35.70 4.35
C GLY A 279 -14.16 -36.16 4.45
N ARG A 280 -15.10 -35.29 4.07
CA ARG A 280 -16.54 -35.64 4.06
C ARG A 280 -16.91 -36.70 3.01
N LEU A 281 -16.29 -36.65 1.83
CA LEU A 281 -16.49 -37.68 0.79
C LEU A 281 -15.93 -39.03 1.23
N ILE A 282 -14.77 -39.05 1.91
CA ILE A 282 -14.19 -40.27 2.48
C ILE A 282 -15.11 -40.82 3.58
N CYS A 283 -15.58 -40.00 4.51
CA CYS A 283 -16.51 -40.45 5.55
C CYS A 283 -17.79 -41.07 4.97
N PHE A 284 -18.36 -40.47 3.92
CA PHE A 284 -19.52 -41.03 3.23
C PHE A 284 -19.19 -42.38 2.55
N ARG A 285 -18.03 -42.48 1.89
CA ARG A 285 -17.55 -43.72 1.28
C ARG A 285 -17.34 -44.84 2.31
N SER A 286 -16.94 -44.50 3.53
CA SER A 286 -16.82 -45.44 4.65
C SER A 286 -18.17 -45.86 5.27
N GLY A 287 -19.31 -45.46 4.69
CA GLY A 287 -20.65 -45.86 5.15
C GLY A 287 -21.33 -44.88 6.10
N ASN A 288 -20.78 -43.68 6.33
CA ASN A 288 -21.42 -42.70 7.21
C ASN A 288 -22.55 -41.94 6.49
N THR A 289 -23.79 -42.23 6.88
CA THR A 289 -25.02 -41.68 6.27
C THR A 289 -25.65 -40.53 7.06
N ARG A 290 -24.93 -39.91 8.00
CA ARG A 290 -25.45 -38.76 8.75
C ARG A 290 -25.99 -37.67 7.80
N PRO A 291 -27.17 -37.07 8.05
CA PRO A 291 -27.81 -36.13 7.11
C PRO A 291 -26.93 -34.96 6.67
N ARG A 292 -26.06 -34.44 7.56
CA ARG A 292 -25.11 -33.36 7.25
C ARG A 292 -24.06 -33.79 6.21
N ILE A 293 -23.59 -35.02 6.28
CA ILE A 293 -22.62 -35.57 5.31
C ILE A 293 -23.32 -35.80 3.98
N VAL A 294 -24.46 -36.48 3.97
CA VAL A 294 -25.27 -36.73 2.77
C VAL A 294 -25.64 -35.43 2.05
N ARG A 295 -26.07 -34.39 2.78
CA ARG A 295 -26.34 -33.06 2.22
C ARG A 295 -25.09 -32.45 1.58
N THR A 296 -23.93 -32.57 2.24
CA THR A 296 -22.67 -32.07 1.68
C THR A 296 -22.30 -32.81 0.40
N VAL A 297 -22.44 -34.14 0.36
CA VAL A 297 -22.16 -34.94 -0.85
C VAL A 297 -23.11 -34.56 -1.97
N ARG A 298 -24.42 -34.43 -1.70
CA ARG A 298 -25.41 -33.98 -2.68
C ARG A 298 -25.05 -32.61 -3.27
N MET A 299 -24.61 -31.67 -2.44
CA MET A 299 -24.14 -30.36 -2.89
C MET A 299 -22.84 -30.44 -3.69
N ALA A 300 -21.95 -31.39 -3.39
CA ALA A 300 -20.69 -31.59 -4.11
C ALA A 300 -20.89 -32.07 -5.56
N PHE A 301 -22.03 -32.72 -5.82
CA PHE A 301 -22.53 -33.17 -7.12
C PHE A 301 -23.76 -32.38 -7.59
N ALA A 302 -24.01 -31.19 -7.01
CA ALA A 302 -25.11 -30.36 -7.50
C ALA A 302 -24.83 -29.93 -8.95
N GLY A 303 -25.80 -30.16 -9.83
CA GLY A 303 -25.67 -29.87 -11.27
C GLY A 303 -24.95 -30.96 -12.08
N THR A 304 -24.51 -32.07 -11.46
CA THR A 304 -24.12 -33.28 -12.18
C THR A 304 -25.25 -34.32 -12.10
N ASN A 305 -25.44 -35.13 -13.16
CA ASN A 305 -26.48 -36.16 -13.25
C ASN A 305 -26.21 -37.41 -12.37
N VAL A 306 -25.55 -37.21 -11.23
CA VAL A 306 -25.12 -38.27 -10.31
C VAL A 306 -26.12 -38.36 -9.17
N SER A 307 -26.83 -39.48 -9.11
CA SER A 307 -27.72 -39.81 -7.99
C SER A 307 -26.98 -40.66 -6.96
N LEU A 308 -27.18 -40.34 -5.69
CA LEU A 308 -26.60 -41.07 -4.55
C LEU A 308 -27.09 -42.52 -4.44
N SER A 309 -28.21 -42.86 -5.07
CA SER A 309 -28.82 -44.20 -5.04
C SER A 309 -28.33 -45.12 -6.15
N LYS A 310 -27.55 -44.61 -7.11
CA LYS A 310 -27.01 -45.43 -8.22
C LYS A 310 -25.79 -46.23 -7.75
N PRO A 311 -25.56 -47.45 -8.25
CA PRO A 311 -24.42 -48.28 -7.86
C PRO A 311 -23.05 -47.65 -8.22
N ASP A 312 -23.01 -46.79 -9.25
CA ASP A 312 -21.79 -46.10 -9.72
C ASP A 312 -21.30 -44.96 -8.78
N ILE A 313 -22.02 -44.69 -7.69
CA ILE A 313 -21.68 -43.58 -6.79
C ILE A 313 -20.26 -43.71 -6.19
N MET A 314 -19.79 -44.93 -5.91
CA MET A 314 -18.47 -45.15 -5.29
C MET A 314 -17.31 -44.81 -6.23
N GLN A 315 -17.46 -45.11 -7.52
CA GLN A 315 -16.49 -44.72 -8.54
C GLN A 315 -16.51 -43.19 -8.73
N LYS A 316 -17.70 -42.59 -8.86
CA LYS A 316 -17.86 -41.13 -8.97
C LYS A 316 -17.29 -40.37 -7.77
N LEU A 317 -17.40 -40.92 -6.55
CA LEU A 317 -16.76 -40.36 -5.36
C LEU A 317 -15.24 -40.40 -5.45
N THR A 318 -14.67 -41.49 -5.97
CA THR A 318 -13.23 -41.65 -6.14
C THR A 318 -12.69 -40.64 -7.16
N GLU A 319 -13.32 -40.56 -8.33
CA GLU A 319 -13.02 -39.55 -9.37
C GLU A 319 -13.04 -38.14 -8.77
N ARG A 320 -14.10 -37.82 -8.01
CA ARG A 320 -14.24 -36.50 -7.37
C ARG A 320 -13.18 -36.20 -6.32
N ILE A 321 -12.78 -37.20 -5.54
CA ILE A 321 -11.70 -37.07 -4.55
C ILE A 321 -10.37 -36.78 -5.26
N ASP A 322 -10.08 -37.51 -6.34
CA ASP A 322 -8.83 -37.35 -7.07
C ASP A 322 -8.76 -36.02 -7.82
N ASP A 323 -9.86 -35.56 -8.42
CA ASP A 323 -10.00 -34.19 -8.94
C ASP A 323 -9.64 -33.13 -7.89
N LEU A 324 -10.15 -33.27 -6.66
CA LEU A 324 -9.86 -32.33 -5.58
C LEU A 324 -8.38 -32.40 -5.15
N LYS A 325 -7.77 -33.59 -5.11
CA LYS A 325 -6.33 -33.75 -4.84
C LYS A 325 -5.49 -33.07 -5.93
N GLN A 326 -5.83 -33.26 -7.20
CA GLN A 326 -5.15 -32.61 -8.32
C GLN A 326 -5.27 -31.08 -8.23
N ARG A 327 -6.45 -30.56 -7.90
CA ARG A 327 -6.67 -29.11 -7.69
C ARG A 327 -5.84 -28.56 -6.52
N ILE A 328 -5.78 -29.27 -5.40
CA ILE A 328 -4.94 -28.90 -4.24
C ILE A 328 -3.47 -28.85 -4.67
N ALA A 329 -2.97 -29.85 -5.40
CA ALA A 329 -1.60 -29.87 -5.89
C ALA A 329 -1.31 -28.69 -6.84
N ALA A 330 -2.22 -28.37 -7.76
CA ALA A 330 -2.12 -27.23 -8.66
C ALA A 330 -2.11 -25.88 -7.91
N TRP A 331 -2.96 -25.73 -6.90
CA TRP A 331 -2.98 -24.55 -6.03
C TRP A 331 -1.71 -24.41 -5.19
N GLY A 332 -1.19 -25.51 -4.64
CA GLY A 332 0.11 -25.53 -3.94
C GLY A 332 1.25 -25.09 -4.85
N LYS A 333 1.32 -25.62 -6.08
CA LYS A 333 2.29 -25.18 -7.11
C LYS A 333 2.14 -23.69 -7.44
N ARG A 334 0.91 -23.16 -7.47
CA ARG A 334 0.65 -21.73 -7.69
C ARG A 334 1.19 -20.87 -6.54
N ILE A 335 0.96 -21.27 -5.28
CA ILE A 335 1.52 -20.57 -4.11
C ILE A 335 3.05 -20.53 -4.22
N ARG A 336 3.69 -21.67 -4.46
CA ARG A 336 5.15 -21.76 -4.59
C ARG A 336 5.69 -20.81 -5.66
N ARG A 337 5.14 -20.86 -6.88
CA ARG A 337 5.57 -19.98 -7.99
C ARG A 337 5.43 -18.49 -7.67
N TYR A 338 4.33 -18.10 -7.03
CA TYR A 338 4.08 -16.69 -6.71
C TYR A 338 4.97 -16.20 -5.57
N SER A 339 5.20 -17.04 -4.56
CA SER A 339 6.17 -16.76 -3.50
C SER A 339 7.58 -16.61 -4.07
N GLU A 340 8.04 -17.55 -4.89
CA GLU A 340 9.36 -17.47 -5.55
C GLU A 340 9.49 -16.21 -6.41
N ARG A 341 8.48 -15.87 -7.21
CA ARG A 341 8.46 -14.64 -7.99
C ARG A 341 8.57 -13.40 -7.11
N SER A 342 7.79 -13.34 -6.02
CA SER A 342 7.82 -12.22 -5.09
C SER A 342 9.19 -12.10 -4.41
N THR A 343 9.77 -13.22 -3.99
CA THR A 343 11.11 -13.25 -3.39
C THR A 343 12.16 -12.76 -4.39
N ARG A 344 12.17 -13.27 -5.62
CA ARG A 344 13.10 -12.83 -6.69
C ARG A 344 12.94 -11.34 -6.99
N PHE A 345 11.70 -10.85 -7.09
CA PHE A 345 11.45 -9.42 -7.30
C PHE A 345 12.03 -8.57 -6.17
N ASN A 346 11.81 -8.97 -4.91
CA ASN A 346 12.34 -8.25 -3.75
C ASN A 346 13.88 -8.34 -3.68
N GLN A 347 14.47 -9.49 -3.98
CA GLN A 347 15.92 -9.68 -4.04
C GLN A 347 16.56 -8.84 -5.13
N ASN A 348 15.98 -8.82 -6.34
CA ASN A 348 16.47 -7.99 -7.45
C ASN A 348 16.37 -6.50 -7.11
N ARG A 349 15.27 -6.07 -6.48
CA ARG A 349 15.12 -4.69 -6.02
C ARG A 349 16.17 -4.34 -4.96
N LEU A 350 16.41 -5.24 -4.01
CA LEU A 350 17.42 -5.06 -2.98
C LEU A 350 18.84 -5.05 -3.57
N PHE A 351 19.11 -5.88 -4.59
CA PHE A 351 20.39 -5.88 -5.30
C PHE A 351 20.68 -4.54 -5.98
N GLN A 352 19.66 -3.94 -6.61
CA GLN A 352 19.78 -2.64 -7.28
C GLN A 352 20.02 -1.50 -6.27
N SER A 353 19.36 -1.52 -5.11
CA SER A 353 19.49 -0.45 -4.10
C SER A 353 20.66 -0.64 -3.13
N ASP A 354 20.89 -1.86 -2.63
CA ASP A 354 21.87 -2.17 -1.60
C ASP A 354 22.33 -3.65 -1.68
N LYS A 355 23.42 -3.85 -2.43
CA LYS A 355 24.04 -5.16 -2.64
C LYS A 355 24.52 -5.79 -1.32
N LYS A 356 25.10 -4.98 -0.42
CA LYS A 356 25.67 -5.48 0.85
C LYS A 356 24.56 -6.05 1.74
N ARG A 357 23.39 -5.40 1.79
CA ARG A 357 22.22 -5.94 2.51
C ARG A 357 21.72 -7.26 1.93
N LEU A 358 21.70 -7.40 0.61
CA LEU A 358 21.31 -8.67 -0.01
C LEU A 358 22.26 -9.79 0.41
N TYR A 359 23.57 -9.63 0.24
CA TYR A 359 24.55 -10.67 0.61
C TYR A 359 24.48 -11.01 2.10
N LYS A 360 24.37 -10.02 2.99
CA LYS A 360 24.15 -10.26 4.42
C LYS A 360 22.87 -11.05 4.71
N SER A 361 21.79 -10.82 3.96
CA SER A 361 20.53 -11.57 4.09
C SER A 361 20.62 -13.00 3.55
N LEU A 362 21.56 -13.28 2.64
CA LEU A 362 21.83 -14.61 2.10
C LEU A 362 22.79 -15.40 2.99
N GLU A 363 23.77 -14.73 3.61
CA GLU A 363 24.72 -15.30 4.57
C GLU A 363 24.06 -15.61 5.92
N ARG A 364 23.07 -14.79 6.32
CA ARG A 364 22.18 -15.05 7.43
C ARG A 364 20.79 -15.32 6.90
N PRO A 365 20.53 -16.50 6.29
CA PRO A 365 19.16 -16.90 6.07
C PRO A 365 18.55 -16.92 7.46
N MET A 366 17.60 -16.03 7.73
CA MET A 366 16.84 -16.11 8.97
C MET A 366 16.36 -17.54 9.03
N VAL A 367 16.87 -18.29 10.02
CA VAL A 367 16.34 -19.62 10.37
C VAL A 367 14.87 -19.34 10.52
N SER A 368 14.14 -19.70 9.46
CA SER A 368 12.72 -19.49 9.38
C SER A 368 12.22 -20.50 10.38
N GLY A 369 12.14 -20.06 11.62
CA GLY A 369 11.60 -20.81 12.72
C GLY A 369 10.34 -21.40 12.16
N THR A 370 10.37 -22.71 11.99
CA THR A 370 9.21 -23.54 12.24
C THR A 370 8.50 -22.86 13.40
N ALA A 371 7.40 -22.17 13.10
CA ALA A 371 6.37 -21.95 14.08
C ALA A 371 5.94 -23.37 14.45
N GLN A 372 6.69 -23.97 15.38
CA GLN A 372 6.25 -25.10 16.16
C GLN A 372 5.00 -24.57 16.83
N TYR A 373 3.86 -24.87 16.22
CA TYR A 373 2.61 -24.93 16.93
C TYR A 373 2.87 -25.91 18.07
N ARG A 374 3.28 -25.38 19.22
CA ARG A 374 3.32 -26.10 20.48
C ARG A 374 1.85 -26.38 20.79
N ILE A 375 1.37 -27.53 20.33
CA ILE A 375 0.13 -28.13 20.80
C ILE A 375 0.31 -28.20 22.32
N ARG A 376 -0.45 -27.38 23.05
CA ARG A 376 -0.50 -27.49 24.51
C ARG A 376 -0.95 -28.92 24.83
N PRO A 377 -0.19 -29.69 25.63
CA PRO A 377 -0.72 -30.90 26.22
C PRO A 377 -1.91 -30.49 27.08
N THR A 378 -3.07 -31.07 26.82
CA THR A 378 -4.20 -31.03 27.74
C THR A 378 -3.73 -31.59 29.07
N ARG A 379 -3.79 -30.74 30.11
CA ARG A 379 -3.55 -31.10 31.50
C ARG A 379 -4.54 -32.21 31.86
N SER A 380 -4.01 -33.42 32.02
CA SER A 380 -4.68 -34.55 32.64
C SER A 380 -5.07 -34.15 34.06
N ASP A 381 -6.34 -34.36 34.37
CA ASP A 381 -6.90 -34.30 35.71
C ASP A 381 -6.04 -35.08 36.70
N SER A 382 -5.69 -34.41 37.79
CA SER A 382 -5.03 -35.00 38.95
C SER A 382 -5.73 -34.50 40.20
N GLY A 383 -6.39 -35.42 40.88
CA GLY A 383 -6.54 -35.45 42.33
C GLY A 383 -7.55 -34.49 42.91
N ALA A 384 -8.75 -35.01 43.17
CA ALA A 384 -9.62 -34.49 44.22
C ALA A 384 -8.91 -34.64 45.57
N ASP A 385 -8.72 -33.52 46.25
CA ASP A 385 -8.35 -33.42 47.65
C ASP A 385 -9.65 -33.31 48.44
N CYS A 386 -10.02 -34.37 49.17
CA CYS A 386 -11.13 -34.37 50.11
C CYS A 386 -10.57 -34.16 51.52
N GLY A 387 -11.13 -33.15 52.18
CA GLY A 387 -10.72 -32.61 53.48
C GLY A 387 -10.48 -33.60 54.62
N GLN A 388 -9.52 -33.18 55.46
CA GLN A 388 -9.51 -33.31 56.93
C GLN A 388 -10.92 -33.12 57.51
N SER A 389 -11.38 -33.66 58.65
CA SER A 389 -10.80 -34.26 59.87
C SER A 389 -12.01 -34.93 60.61
N PRO A 390 -11.94 -35.54 61.82
CA PRO A 390 -11.09 -35.23 62.98
C PRO A 390 -9.88 -36.15 63.12
#